data_AF-A0A382DHI0-F1
#
_entry.id   AF-A0A382DHI0-F1
#
_cell.length_a   1.000
_cell.length_b   1.000
_cell.length_c   1.000
_cell.angle_alpha   90.00
_cell.angle_beta   90.00
_cell.angle_gamma   90.00
#
_symmetry.space_group_name_H-M   'P 1'
#
loop_
_entity.id
_entity.type
_entity.pdbx_description
1 polymer ?
#
loop_
_entity_poly.entity_id
_entity_poly.type
_entity_poly.pdbx_seq_one_letter_code
_entity_poly.pdbx_strand_id
1 'polypeptide(L)'
;SNVCLILFAFSTTGFMAVAIWMIRGLFDEMDVPTRQSYMMALVPPEERTVMAGSANLGRGLGRVPSSTLTGFLWAGAYTVAPWLIGGGLKLAYNFAIFFSFRNVKIPEESE
;
A
#
# COMPACT_ATOMS: atom_id res chain seq x y z
N SER A 1 3.09 2.89 -7.35
CA SER A 1 2.01 3.57 -6.58
C SER A 1 2.53 4.59 -5.54
N ASN A 2 3.49 4.25 -4.66
CA ASN A 2 3.76 5.04 -3.43
C ASN A 2 4.63 6.30 -3.65
N VAL A 3 5.54 6.27 -4.62
CA VAL A 3 6.29 7.45 -5.05
C VAL A 3 5.36 8.50 -5.65
N CYS A 4 4.32 8.09 -6.38
CA CYS A 4 3.30 8.99 -6.92
C CYS A 4 2.53 9.74 -5.82
N LEU A 5 2.38 9.15 -4.63
CA LEU A 5 1.77 9.79 -3.46
C LEU A 5 2.62 10.97 -2.95
N ILE A 6 3.94 10.80 -2.95
CA ILE A 6 4.90 11.84 -2.57
C ILE A 6 4.97 12.90 -3.67
N LEU A 7 4.95 12.51 -4.96
CA LEU A 7 4.92 13.46 -6.07
C LEU A 7 3.64 14.31 -6.09
N PHE A 8 2.51 13.75 -5.67
CA PHE A 8 1.24 14.47 -5.54
C PHE A 8 1.33 15.61 -4.52
N ALA A 9 2.07 15.43 -3.42
CA ALA A 9 2.30 16.49 -2.43
C ALA A 9 2.98 17.75 -3.01
N PHE A 10 3.74 17.60 -4.10
CA PHE A 10 4.43 18.70 -4.77
C PHE A 10 3.71 19.19 -6.04
N SER A 11 2.51 18.69 -6.33
CA SER A 11 1.78 19.11 -7.53
C SER A 11 1.28 20.55 -7.39
N THR A 12 1.81 21.47 -8.20
CA THR A 12 1.46 22.90 -8.16
C THR A 12 0.24 23.23 -9.04
N THR A 13 -0.13 22.36 -9.98
CA THR A 13 -1.25 22.56 -10.91
C THR A 13 -2.26 21.41 -10.84
N GLY A 14 -3.55 21.72 -11.02
CA GLY A 14 -4.62 20.72 -10.96
C GLY A 14 -4.50 19.62 -12.00
N PHE A 15 -4.02 19.95 -13.21
CA PHE A 15 -3.79 18.96 -14.27
C PHE A 15 -2.70 17.95 -13.88
N MET A 16 -1.61 18.41 -13.26
CA MET A 16 -0.54 17.53 -12.78
C MET A 16 -1.01 16.63 -11.63
N ALA A 17 -1.84 17.16 -10.73
CA ALA A 17 -2.45 16.39 -9.66
C ALA A 17 -3.30 15.22 -10.21
N VAL A 18 -4.16 15.49 -11.20
CA VAL A 18 -5.00 14.46 -11.84
C VAL A 18 -4.15 13.42 -12.57
N ALA A 19 -3.16 13.84 -13.36
CA ALA A 19 -2.28 12.91 -14.08
C ALA A 19 -1.54 11.97 -13.11
N ILE A 20 -0.95 12.53 -12.04
CA ILE A 20 -0.25 11.74 -11.00
C ILE A 20 -1.23 10.78 -10.30
N TRP A 21 -2.46 11.24 -10.03
CA TRP A 21 -3.48 10.42 -9.38
C TRP A 21 -3.93 9.24 -10.26
N MET A 22 -4.12 9.47 -11.56
CA MET A 22 -4.47 8.39 -12.50
C MET A 22 -3.36 7.36 -12.62
N ILE A 23 -2.11 7.80 -12.79
CA ILE A 23 -0.95 6.92 -12.84
C ILE A 23 -0.85 6.09 -11.56
N ARG A 24 -1.06 6.73 -10.40
CA ARG A 24 -1.10 6.03 -9.12
C ARG A 24 -2.18 4.93 -9.11
N GLY A 25 -3.38 5.23 -9.59
CA GLY A 25 -4.48 4.28 -9.68
C GLY A 25 -4.14 3.05 -10.52
N LEU A 26 -3.51 3.24 -11.68
CA LEU A 26 -3.05 2.15 -12.54
C LEU A 26 -2.09 1.22 -11.79
N PHE A 27 -1.08 1.78 -11.11
CA PHE A 27 -0.14 0.98 -10.35
C PHE A 27 -0.77 0.26 -9.14
N ASP A 28 -1.74 0.88 -8.47
CA ASP A 28 -2.38 0.26 -7.29
C ASP A 28 -3.24 -0.96 -7.70
N GLU A 29 -3.87 -0.91 -8.88
CA GLU A 29 -4.60 -2.06 -9.44
C GLU A 29 -3.68 -3.21 -9.86
N MET A 30 -2.50 -2.91 -10.43
CA MET A 30 -1.53 -3.96 -10.80
C MET A 30 -1.03 -4.77 -9.59
N ASP A 31 -0.94 -4.14 -8.41
CA ASP A 31 -0.42 -4.79 -7.20
C ASP A 31 -1.44 -5.78 -6.58
N VAL A 32 -2.73 -5.66 -6.89
CA VAL A 32 -3.79 -6.52 -6.31
C VAL A 32 -3.71 -7.97 -6.81
N PRO A 33 -3.80 -8.27 -8.11
CA PRO A 33 -3.80 -9.65 -8.61
C PRO A 33 -2.48 -10.37 -8.32
N THR A 34 -1.33 -9.68 -8.44
CA THR A 34 -0.01 -10.27 -8.18
C THR A 34 0.13 -10.71 -6.72
N ARG A 35 -0.29 -9.87 -5.76
CA ARG A 35 -0.26 -10.23 -4.34
C ARG A 35 -1.22 -11.38 -4.03
N GLN A 36 -2.41 -11.39 -4.63
CA GLN A 36 -3.37 -12.48 -4.45
C GLN A 36 -2.81 -13.80 -4.96
N SER A 37 -2.24 -13.82 -6.18
CA SER A 37 -1.56 -15.00 -6.74
C SER A 37 -0.44 -15.50 -5.83
N TYR A 38 0.44 -14.61 -5.36
CA TYR A 38 1.54 -14.98 -4.46
C TYR A 38 1.05 -15.61 -3.14
N MET A 39 -0.01 -15.06 -2.54
CA MET A 39 -0.59 -15.63 -1.32
C MET A 39 -1.21 -17.01 -1.57
N MET A 40 -1.81 -17.24 -2.74
CA MET A 40 -2.42 -18.52 -3.09
C MET A 40 -1.38 -19.62 -3.34
N ALA A 41 -0.19 -19.25 -3.82
CA ALA A 41 0.95 -20.16 -3.98
C ALA A 41 1.61 -20.51 -2.63
N LEU A 42 1.66 -19.55 -1.70
CA LEU A 42 2.31 -19.75 -0.40
C LEU A 42 1.44 -20.51 0.62
N VAL A 43 0.11 -20.40 0.52
CA VAL A 43 -0.83 -20.86 1.56
C VAL A 43 -1.67 -22.04 1.04
N PRO A 44 -1.70 -23.17 1.78
CA PRO A 44 -2.52 -24.32 1.41
C PRO A 44 -4.03 -23.97 1.36
N PRO A 45 -4.83 -24.65 0.52
CA PRO A 45 -6.23 -24.29 0.28
C PRO A 45 -7.09 -24.12 1.53
N GLU A 46 -6.83 -24.93 2.55
CA GLU A 46 -7.55 -24.97 3.83
C GLU A 46 -7.31 -23.70 4.69
N GLU A 47 -6.14 -23.07 4.55
CA GLU A 47 -5.73 -21.93 5.39
C GLU A 47 -6.00 -20.57 4.73
N ARG A 48 -6.41 -20.54 3.45
CA ARG A 48 -6.65 -19.30 2.69
C ARG A 48 -7.70 -18.40 3.34
N THR A 49 -8.73 -18.96 3.95
CA THR A 49 -9.80 -18.21 4.64
C THR A 49 -9.27 -17.48 5.87
N VAL A 50 -8.41 -18.16 6.65
CA VAL A 50 -7.76 -17.59 7.85
C VAL A 50 -6.79 -16.49 7.44
N MET A 51 -6.02 -16.71 6.38
CA MET A 51 -5.08 -15.72 5.83
C MET A 51 -5.78 -14.49 5.25
N ALA A 52 -6.90 -14.67 4.54
CA ALA A 52 -7.72 -13.55 4.08
C ALA A 52 -8.31 -12.77 5.26
N GLY A 53 -8.78 -13.48 6.29
CA GLY A 53 -9.29 -12.90 7.53
C GLY A 53 -8.24 -12.06 8.26
N SER A 54 -7.05 -12.59 8.49
CA SER A 54 -5.95 -11.88 9.15
C SER A 54 -5.48 -10.67 8.36
N ALA A 55 -5.37 -10.77 7.03
CA ALA A 55 -5.03 -9.65 6.16
C ALA A 55 -6.09 -8.52 6.23
N ASN A 56 -7.37 -8.88 6.29
CA ASN A 56 -8.46 -7.91 6.41
C ASN A 56 -8.50 -7.26 7.80
N LEU A 57 -8.23 -8.02 8.87
CA LEU A 57 -8.10 -7.47 10.21
C LEU A 57 -6.97 -6.44 10.29
N GLY A 58 -5.78 -6.76 9.77
CA GLY A 58 -4.66 -5.82 9.72
C GLY A 58 -5.01 -4.54 8.94
N ARG A 59 -5.66 -4.68 7.78
CA ARG A 59 -6.14 -3.52 6.99
C ARG A 59 -7.16 -2.68 7.74
N GLY A 60 -8.10 -3.34 8.43
CA GLY A 60 -9.13 -2.67 9.23
C GLY A 60 -8.53 -1.84 10.36
N LEU A 61 -7.63 -2.45 11.14
CA LEU A 61 -6.94 -1.79 12.24
C LEU A 61 -6.12 -0.57 11.78
N GLY A 62 -5.49 -0.66 10.61
CA GLY A 62 -4.80 0.49 10.02
C GLY A 62 -5.75 1.62 9.59
N ARG A 63 -6.93 1.28 9.04
CA ARG A 63 -7.90 2.28 8.55
C ARG A 63 -8.57 3.09 9.66
N VAL A 64 -8.87 2.46 10.81
CA VAL A 64 -9.58 3.09 11.92
C VAL A 64 -8.94 4.40 12.40
N PRO A 65 -7.65 4.44 12.78
CA PRO A 65 -7.01 5.67 13.23
C PRO A 65 -6.66 6.62 12.06
N SER A 66 -6.53 6.09 10.84
CA SER A 66 -6.07 6.86 9.68
C SER A 66 -7.00 8.04 9.35
N SER A 67 -8.31 7.86 9.44
CA SER A 67 -9.30 8.91 9.15
C SER A 67 -9.19 10.07 10.15
N THR A 68 -9.12 9.76 11.45
CA THR A 68 -8.99 10.75 12.53
C THR A 68 -7.68 11.50 12.43
N LEU A 69 -6.57 10.79 12.23
CA LEU A 69 -5.24 11.37 12.10
C LEU A 69 -5.16 12.33 10.90
N THR A 70 -5.74 11.92 9.76
CA THR A 70 -5.77 12.75 8.55
C THR A 70 -6.59 14.02 8.78
N GLY A 71 -7.76 13.91 9.41
CA GLY A 71 -8.60 15.07 9.76
C GLY A 71 -7.88 16.06 10.67
N PHE A 72 -7.16 15.57 11.68
CA PHE A 72 -6.36 16.41 12.57
C PHE A 72 -5.23 17.15 11.84
N LEU A 73 -4.47 16.45 10.99
CA LEU A 73 -3.39 17.05 10.20
C LEU A 73 -3.91 18.12 9.23
N TRP A 74 -5.09 17.90 8.65
CA TRP A 74 -5.74 18.85 7.76
C TRP A 74 -6.20 20.11 8.51
N ALA A 75 -6.75 19.95 9.72
CA ALA A 75 -7.18 21.07 10.57
C ALA A 75 -6.00 21.97 11.00
N GLY A 76 -4.80 21.39 11.15
CA GLY A 76 -3.57 22.13 11.46
C GLY A 76 -2.95 22.91 10.29
N ALA A 77 -3.65 23.04 9.15
CA ALA A 77 -3.17 23.66 7.90
C ALA A 77 -1.96 22.97 7.23
N TYR A 78 -1.55 21.78 7.69
CA TYR A 78 -0.52 20.96 7.06
C TYR A 78 -1.12 20.06 5.98
N THR A 79 -1.69 20.65 4.92
CA THR A 79 -2.39 19.92 3.83
C THR A 79 -1.51 18.93 3.08
N VAL A 80 -0.19 19.14 3.10
CA VAL A 80 0.82 18.27 2.47
C VAL A 80 1.19 17.08 3.36
N ALA A 81 1.05 17.21 4.69
CA ALA A 81 1.56 16.22 5.64
C ALA A 81 0.92 14.82 5.51
N PRO A 82 -0.41 14.65 5.30
CA PRO A 82 -0.99 13.32 5.13
C PRO A 82 -0.41 12.56 3.95
N TRP A 83 -0.08 13.26 2.86
CA TRP A 83 0.46 12.67 1.64
C TRP A 83 1.91 12.20 1.82
N LEU A 84 2.74 13.03 2.48
CA LEU A 84 4.12 12.68 2.79
C LEU A 84 4.23 11.56 3.82
N ILE A 85 3.46 11.65 4.91
CA ILE A 85 3.46 10.64 5.97
C ILE A 85 2.91 9.32 5.43
N GLY A 86 1.76 9.34 4.74
CA GLY A 86 1.17 8.15 4.15
C GLY A 86 2.06 7.51 3.07
N GLY A 87 2.65 8.33 2.20
CA GLY A 87 3.60 7.88 1.18
C GLY A 87 4.86 7.26 1.78
N GLY A 88 5.48 7.96 2.74
CA GLY A 88 6.68 7.52 3.44
C GLY A 88 6.47 6.23 4.24
N LEU A 89 5.37 6.14 5.00
CA LEU A 89 5.02 4.93 5.76
C LEU A 89 4.81 3.73 4.83
N LYS A 90 4.09 3.92 3.71
CA LYS A 90 3.91 2.85 2.72
C LYS A 90 5.24 2.45 2.08
N LEU A 91 6.15 3.40 1.83
CA LEU A 91 7.49 3.12 1.32
C LEU A 91 8.31 2.26 2.30
N ALA A 92 8.34 2.66 3.58
CA ALA A 92 9.02 1.94 4.65
C ALA A 92 8.49 0.50 4.80
N TYR A 93 7.16 0.32 4.72
CA TYR A 93 6.54 -1.00 4.72
C TYR A 93 6.98 -1.87 3.54
N ASN A 94 7.05 -1.31 2.32
CA ASN A 94 7.53 -2.05 1.15
C ASN A 94 8.98 -2.47 1.31
N PHE A 95 9.84 -1.60 1.84
CA PHE A 95 11.22 -1.96 2.14
C PHE A 95 11.31 -3.05 3.21
N ALA A 96 10.53 -2.94 4.30
CA ALA A 96 10.49 -3.96 5.35
C ALA A 96 10.09 -5.33 4.79
N ILE A 97 9.05 -5.39 3.94
CA ILE A 97 8.65 -6.62 3.25
C ILE A 97 9.75 -7.11 2.32
N PHE A 98 10.31 -6.23 1.49
CA PHE A 98 11.36 -6.62 0.56
C PHE A 98 12.55 -7.25 1.29
N PHE A 99 13.04 -6.61 2.36
CA PHE A 99 14.14 -7.18 3.14
C PHE A 99 13.77 -8.48 3.87
N SER A 100 12.54 -8.60 4.35
CA SER A 100 12.04 -9.81 5.02
C SER A 100 11.91 -10.99 4.06
N PHE A 101 11.44 -10.75 2.83
CA PHE A 101 11.08 -11.81 1.88
C PHE A 101 12.09 -12.02 0.75
N ARG A 102 13.12 -11.18 0.58
CA ARG A 102 14.08 -11.33 -0.55
C ARG A 102 14.82 -12.66 -0.59
N ASN A 103 14.91 -13.37 0.55
CA ASN A 103 15.62 -14.65 0.65
C ASN A 103 14.66 -15.85 0.74
N VAL A 104 13.34 -15.64 0.64
CA VAL A 104 12.35 -16.71 0.69
C VAL A 104 12.19 -17.28 -0.72
N LYS A 105 12.57 -18.55 -0.91
CA LYS A 105 12.35 -19.26 -2.17
C LYS A 105 10.89 -19.71 -2.26
N ILE A 106 10.27 -19.43 -3.40
CA ILE A 106 8.88 -19.81 -3.68
C ILE A 106 8.89 -21.28 -4.17
N PRO A 107 8.03 -22.17 -3.65
CA PRO A 107 8.02 -23.59 -4.01
C PRO A 107 7.78 -23.86 -5.51
N GLU A 108 7.09 -22.96 -6.22
CA GLU A 108 6.74 -23.09 -7.65
C GLU A 108 7.93 -22.93 -8.62
N GLU A 109 9.10 -22.47 -8.16
CA GLU A 109 10.33 -22.39 -8.99
C GLU A 109 11.16 -23.70 -8.99
N SER A 110 10.67 -24.76 -8.35
CA SER A 110 11.38 -26.04 -8.21
C SER A 110 10.87 -27.19 -9.08
N GLU A 111 10.01 -26.90 -10.06
CA GLU A 111 9.68 -27.80 -11.18
C GLU A 111 10.27 -27.32 -12.51
#